data_AF-A0A7S1TU50-F1
#
_entry.id   AF-A0A7S1TU50-F1
#
_cell.length_a   1.000
_cell.length_b   1.000
_cell.length_c   1.000
_cell.angle_alpha   90.00
_cell.angle_beta   90.00
_cell.angle_gamma   90.00
#
_symmetry.space_group_name_H-M   'P 1'
#
loop_
_entity.id
_entity.type
_entity.pdbx_description
1 polymer ?
#
loop_
_entity_poly.entity_id
_entity_poly.type
_entity_poly.pdbx_seq_one_letter_code
_entity_poly.pdbx_strand_id
1 'polypeptide(L)'
;MARPRNRENTVRWKADVEKSVLVLNFERRGWAPGSDDDWNFYWATVQNIKWIFNPENGIRLNDHQLVCHFPNHYELTRKDLMAKNIKKYMKELQRDPRVELGDFIPVTYLLPADYSLFVEEFRRNPNAMWIMKPTGKAQGKGIFIINKLAQIKKWSTARWASMPLRESYVISRYVNDPLLIGGGKIEPGARVRVAGYRARERYS
;
A
#
# COMPACT_ATOMS: atom_id res chain seq x y z
N MET A 1 -41.89 -26.12 0.30
CA MET A 1 -41.95 -25.22 1.47
C MET A 1 -40.54 -24.93 1.95
N ALA A 2 -40.07 -23.68 1.85
CA ALA A 2 -38.74 -23.28 2.32
C ALA A 2 -38.77 -23.11 3.86
N ARG A 3 -37.79 -23.70 4.56
CA ARG A 3 -37.64 -23.55 6.02
C ARG A 3 -37.50 -22.06 6.39
N PRO A 4 -38.08 -21.60 7.51
CA PRO A 4 -37.89 -20.23 7.95
C PRO A 4 -36.41 -20.00 8.29
N ARG A 5 -35.80 -18.97 7.68
CA ARG A 5 -34.41 -18.58 7.98
C ARG A 5 -34.35 -18.07 9.41
N ASN A 6 -33.52 -18.70 10.22
CA ASN A 6 -33.30 -18.34 11.63
C ASN A 6 -32.79 -16.89 11.71
N ARG A 7 -33.58 -15.97 12.29
CA ARG A 7 -33.25 -14.54 12.37
C ARG A 7 -32.02 -14.26 13.23
N GLU A 8 -31.66 -15.16 14.15
CA GLU A 8 -30.60 -14.98 15.14
C GLU A 8 -29.16 -15.10 14.58
N ASN A 9 -28.96 -15.64 13.37
CA ASN A 9 -27.62 -15.80 12.76
C ASN A 9 -27.38 -14.91 11.53
N THR A 10 -28.16 -13.84 11.37
CA THR A 10 -27.99 -12.96 10.21
C THR A 10 -26.80 -12.03 10.43
N VAL A 11 -25.75 -12.19 9.62
CA VAL A 11 -24.58 -11.30 9.64
C VAL A 11 -25.02 -9.87 9.30
N ARG A 12 -24.64 -8.93 10.14
CA ARG A 12 -24.89 -7.50 9.97
C ARG A 12 -23.69 -6.78 9.37
N TRP A 13 -23.93 -5.97 8.34
CA TRP A 13 -22.88 -5.23 7.65
C TRP A 13 -23.03 -3.72 7.82
N LYS A 14 -21.90 -3.03 7.84
CA LYS A 14 -21.77 -1.57 7.81
C LYS A 14 -20.80 -1.18 6.70
N ALA A 15 -21.02 -0.05 6.04
CA ALA A 15 -20.08 0.50 5.07
C ALA A 15 -20.06 2.03 5.12
N ASP A 16 -18.88 2.62 5.07
CA ASP A 16 -18.74 4.10 5.01
C ASP A 16 -19.24 4.68 3.68
N VAL A 17 -19.07 3.89 2.62
CA VAL A 17 -19.41 4.28 1.25
C VAL A 17 -20.24 3.18 0.66
N GLU A 18 -21.46 3.51 0.29
CA GLU A 18 -22.32 2.61 -0.44
C GLU A 18 -21.81 2.45 -1.87
N LYS A 19 -21.22 1.28 -2.14
CA LYS A 19 -20.87 0.85 -3.49
C LYS A 19 -21.82 -0.26 -3.87
N SER A 20 -22.51 -0.13 -4.99
CA SER A 20 -23.48 -1.11 -5.49
C SER A 20 -22.93 -2.53 -5.48
N VAL A 21 -21.67 -2.72 -5.89
CA VAL A 21 -21.00 -4.03 -5.88
C VAL A 21 -20.89 -4.63 -4.47
N LEU A 22 -20.66 -3.82 -3.44
CA LEU A 22 -20.59 -4.29 -2.05
C LEU A 22 -21.99 -4.63 -1.54
N VAL A 23 -22.93 -3.71 -1.71
CA VAL A 23 -24.32 -3.85 -1.23
C VAL A 23 -24.98 -5.09 -1.87
N LEU A 24 -24.92 -5.22 -3.20
CA LEU A 24 -25.43 -6.38 -3.93
C LEU A 24 -24.78 -7.69 -3.46
N ASN A 25 -23.51 -7.65 -3.07
CA ASN A 25 -22.79 -8.82 -2.61
C ASN A 25 -23.20 -9.21 -1.18
N PHE A 26 -23.50 -8.25 -0.32
CA PHE A 26 -24.06 -8.48 1.02
C PHE A 26 -25.49 -9.02 0.94
N GLU A 27 -26.34 -8.41 0.11
CA GLU A 27 -27.72 -8.84 -0.13
C GLU A 27 -27.78 -10.27 -0.68
N ARG A 28 -26.94 -10.62 -1.66
CA ARG A 28 -26.83 -11.99 -2.19
C ARG A 28 -26.42 -13.02 -1.15
N ARG A 29 -25.69 -12.61 -0.11
CA ARG A 29 -25.32 -13.48 1.04
C ARG A 29 -26.40 -13.52 2.11
N GLY A 30 -27.49 -12.76 1.95
CA GLY A 30 -28.54 -12.63 2.95
C GLY A 30 -28.10 -11.85 4.20
N TRP A 31 -27.08 -11.00 4.09
CA TRP A 31 -26.64 -10.14 5.18
C TRP A 31 -27.57 -8.93 5.30
N ALA A 32 -27.79 -8.47 6.52
CA ALA A 32 -28.65 -7.32 6.81
C ALA A 32 -27.81 -6.08 7.15
N PRO A 33 -28.31 -4.85 6.92
CA PRO A 33 -27.68 -3.65 7.44
C PRO A 33 -27.59 -3.70 8.99
N GLY A 34 -26.43 -3.30 9.52
CA GLY A 34 -26.19 -3.13 10.96
C GLY A 34 -26.38 -1.68 11.42
N SER A 35 -26.45 -1.48 12.72
CA SER A 35 -26.42 -0.16 13.36
C SER A 35 -25.00 0.21 13.82
N ASP A 36 -24.83 1.34 14.49
CA ASP A 36 -23.52 1.75 15.01
C ASP A 36 -22.96 0.79 16.08
N ASP A 37 -23.83 0.22 16.90
CA ASP A 37 -23.47 -0.67 18.00
C ASP A 37 -23.71 -2.17 17.70
N ASP A 38 -24.48 -2.49 16.66
CA ASP A 38 -24.84 -3.88 16.28
C ASP A 38 -24.43 -4.18 14.82
N TRP A 39 -23.19 -4.63 14.65
CA TRP A 39 -22.62 -5.03 13.36
C TRP A 39 -21.58 -6.14 13.52
N ASN A 40 -21.42 -6.98 12.48
CA ASN A 40 -20.40 -8.02 12.43
C ASN A 40 -19.28 -7.69 11.45
N PHE A 41 -19.60 -7.06 10.32
CA PHE A 41 -18.62 -6.71 9.30
C PHE A 41 -18.71 -5.26 8.88
N TYR A 42 -17.62 -4.51 9.01
CA TYR A 42 -17.54 -3.10 8.66
C TYR A 42 -16.56 -2.86 7.51
N TRP A 43 -17.12 -2.51 6.35
CA TRP A 43 -16.38 -1.99 5.21
C TRP A 43 -16.06 -0.50 5.39
N ALA A 44 -15.06 -0.22 6.21
CA ALA A 44 -14.62 1.14 6.51
C ALA A 44 -13.61 1.70 5.50
N THR A 45 -13.58 3.01 5.35
CA THR A 45 -12.57 3.78 4.63
C THR A 45 -11.25 3.77 5.39
N VAL A 46 -10.15 4.06 4.69
CA VAL A 46 -8.82 4.22 5.29
C VAL A 46 -8.83 5.27 6.42
N GLN A 47 -9.64 6.32 6.28
CA GLN A 47 -9.74 7.37 7.30
C GLN A 47 -10.40 6.85 8.58
N ASN A 48 -11.54 6.17 8.46
CA ASN A 48 -12.23 5.59 9.61
C ASN A 48 -11.43 4.47 10.25
N ILE A 49 -10.71 3.66 9.47
CA ILE A 49 -9.80 2.63 10.01
C ILE A 49 -8.70 3.25 10.86
N LYS A 50 -8.09 4.36 10.41
CA LYS A 50 -7.08 5.07 11.21
C LYS A 50 -7.66 5.63 12.50
N TRP A 51 -8.90 6.11 12.44
CA TRP A 51 -9.60 6.60 13.61
C TRP A 51 -9.93 5.46 14.59
N ILE A 52 -10.49 4.34 14.11
CA ILE A 52 -10.81 3.15 14.92
C ILE A 52 -9.57 2.61 15.64
N PHE A 53 -8.44 2.52 14.93
CA PHE A 53 -7.20 1.98 15.51
C PHE A 53 -6.29 3.02 16.16
N ASN A 54 -6.71 4.29 16.28
CA ASN A 54 -5.96 5.27 17.05
C ASN A 54 -6.10 4.96 18.55
N PRO A 55 -5.01 4.65 19.28
CA PRO A 55 -5.07 4.35 20.71
C PRO A 55 -5.73 5.45 21.55
N GLU A 56 -5.63 6.72 21.12
CA GLU A 56 -6.20 7.88 21.82
C GLU A 56 -7.73 7.88 21.84
N ASN A 57 -8.37 7.21 20.87
CA ASN A 57 -9.82 7.16 20.79
C ASN A 57 -10.44 6.09 21.70
N GLY A 58 -9.64 5.18 22.27
CA GLY A 58 -10.11 4.15 23.21
C GLY A 58 -11.02 3.08 22.62
N ILE A 59 -11.18 3.02 21.30
CA ILE A 59 -12.07 2.08 20.63
C ILE A 59 -11.47 0.68 20.63
N ARG A 60 -12.25 -0.31 21.06
CA ARG A 60 -11.90 -1.73 20.99
C ARG A 60 -13.00 -2.46 20.25
N LEU A 61 -12.60 -3.24 19.24
CA LEU A 61 -13.52 -4.10 18.50
C LEU A 61 -13.82 -5.35 19.33
N ASN A 62 -15.08 -5.79 19.29
CA ASN A 62 -15.49 -7.05 19.87
C ASN A 62 -15.01 -8.25 19.02
N ASP A 63 -14.95 -9.44 19.60
CA ASP A 63 -14.47 -10.66 18.90
C ASP A 63 -15.30 -11.01 17.65
N HIS A 64 -16.57 -10.61 17.61
CA HIS A 64 -17.47 -10.82 16.48
C HIS A 64 -17.41 -9.72 15.41
N GLN A 65 -16.64 -8.66 15.65
CA GLN A 65 -16.53 -7.48 14.79
C GLN A 65 -15.29 -7.58 13.89
N LEU A 66 -15.52 -7.50 12.59
CA LEU A 66 -14.48 -7.59 11.56
C LEU A 66 -14.45 -6.32 10.72
N VAL A 67 -13.25 -5.77 10.50
CA VAL A 67 -13.02 -4.62 9.61
C VAL A 67 -12.21 -5.05 8.38
N CYS A 68 -12.38 -4.34 7.27
CA CYS A 68 -11.74 -4.69 5.99
C CYS A 68 -10.27 -4.24 5.84
N HIS A 69 -9.66 -3.64 6.86
CA HIS A 69 -8.27 -3.20 6.85
C HIS A 69 -7.54 -3.59 8.14
N PHE A 70 -6.27 -3.94 8.01
CA PHE A 70 -5.39 -4.14 9.16
C PHE A 70 -4.92 -2.80 9.75
N PRO A 71 -4.65 -2.77 11.08
CA PRO A 71 -3.86 -1.70 11.68
C PRO A 71 -2.55 -1.52 10.93
N ASN A 72 -2.11 -0.27 10.74
CA ASN A 72 -0.86 0.07 10.05
C ASN A 72 -0.71 -0.51 8.63
N HIS A 73 -1.81 -0.85 7.94
CA HIS A 73 -1.77 -1.37 6.55
C HIS A 73 -0.96 -0.48 5.59
N TYR A 74 -0.85 0.82 5.88
CA TYR A 74 -0.09 1.79 5.10
C TYR A 74 1.42 1.52 5.07
N GLU A 75 1.97 0.75 6.00
CA GLU A 75 3.37 0.31 6.01
C GLU A 75 3.75 -0.51 4.77
N LEU A 76 2.76 -1.20 4.19
CA LEU A 76 2.92 -1.98 2.97
C LEU A 76 2.24 -1.33 1.76
N THR A 77 1.26 -0.45 1.92
CA THR A 77 0.53 0.13 0.77
C THR A 77 1.06 1.50 0.32
N ARG A 78 1.76 2.24 1.20
CA ARG A 78 2.45 3.49 0.80
C ARG A 78 3.84 3.18 0.26
N LYS A 79 4.20 3.82 -0.86
CA LYS A 79 5.47 3.52 -1.57
C LYS A 79 6.71 3.83 -0.74
N ASP A 80 6.69 4.92 0.04
CA ASP A 80 7.81 5.31 0.91
C ASP A 80 8.05 4.32 2.05
N LEU A 81 6.96 3.94 2.73
CA LEU A 81 7.04 2.99 3.84
C LEU A 81 7.39 1.58 3.36
N MET A 82 6.79 1.14 2.25
CA MET A 82 7.16 -0.12 1.60
C MET A 82 8.65 -0.13 1.25
N ALA A 83 9.17 0.92 0.62
CA ALA A 83 10.60 1.00 0.25
C ALA A 83 11.51 0.97 1.50
N LYS A 84 11.15 1.67 2.58
CA LYS A 84 11.88 1.63 3.85
C LYS A 84 11.87 0.24 4.48
N ASN A 85 10.71 -0.40 4.54
CA ASN A 85 10.52 -1.71 5.14
C ASN A 85 11.28 -2.79 4.36
N ILE A 86 11.22 -2.76 3.02
CA ILE A 86 12.00 -3.66 2.16
C ILE A 86 13.50 -3.41 2.37
N LYS A 87 13.96 -2.16 2.35
CA LYS A 87 15.40 -1.84 2.56
C LYS A 87 15.90 -2.32 3.93
N LYS A 88 15.07 -2.18 4.98
CA LYS A 88 15.37 -2.71 6.32
C LYS A 88 15.47 -4.23 6.30
N TYR A 89 14.49 -4.90 5.71
CA TYR A 89 14.45 -6.36 5.62
C TYR A 89 15.62 -6.93 4.81
N MET A 90 15.96 -6.31 3.67
CA MET A 90 17.12 -6.71 2.87
C MET A 90 18.43 -6.59 3.67
N LYS A 91 18.62 -5.52 4.46
CA LYS A 91 19.80 -5.39 5.34
C LYS A 91 19.85 -6.45 6.43
N GLU A 92 18.70 -6.86 6.96
CA GLU A 92 18.62 -7.94 7.94
C GLU A 92 18.97 -9.30 7.30
N LEU A 93 18.45 -9.57 6.11
CA LEU A 93 18.74 -10.80 5.37
C LEU A 93 20.18 -10.90 4.88
N GLN A 94 20.81 -9.78 4.50
CA GLN A 94 22.24 -9.76 4.14
C GLN A 94 23.17 -10.18 5.28
N ARG A 95 22.68 -10.18 6.53
CA ARG A 95 23.44 -10.70 7.67
C ARG A 95 23.39 -12.22 7.78
N ASP A 96 22.44 -12.88 7.12
CA ASP A 96 22.35 -14.34 7.07
C ASP A 96 22.95 -14.84 5.74
N PRO A 97 24.14 -15.46 5.77
CA PRO A 97 24.83 -15.92 4.56
C PRO A 97 24.09 -17.06 3.83
N ARG A 98 23.02 -17.61 4.42
CA ARG A 98 22.19 -18.66 3.80
C ARG A 98 21.08 -18.11 2.91
N VAL A 99 20.87 -16.80 2.91
CA VAL A 99 19.79 -16.16 2.15
C VAL A 99 20.34 -15.50 0.90
N GLU A 100 20.08 -16.11 -0.25
CA GLU A 100 20.30 -15.48 -1.55
C GLU A 100 19.18 -14.49 -1.85
N LEU A 101 19.52 -13.21 -1.86
CA LEU A 101 18.58 -12.16 -2.25
C LEU A 101 18.54 -12.09 -3.78
N GLY A 102 17.40 -12.44 -4.38
CA GLY A 102 17.18 -12.23 -5.81
C GLY A 102 17.09 -10.74 -6.17
N ASP A 103 17.44 -10.40 -7.42
CA ASP A 103 17.40 -9.02 -7.97
C ASP A 103 16.00 -8.59 -8.45
N PHE A 104 14.96 -8.91 -7.66
CA PHE A 104 13.57 -8.62 -8.03
C PHE A 104 13.07 -7.25 -7.53
N ILE A 105 13.81 -6.63 -6.59
CA ILE A 105 13.48 -5.30 -6.07
C ILE A 105 14.37 -4.26 -6.74
N PRO A 106 13.81 -3.35 -7.55
CA PRO A 106 14.62 -2.30 -8.17
C PRO A 106 15.21 -1.36 -7.13
N VAL A 107 16.44 -0.94 -7.36
CA VAL A 107 17.12 0.09 -6.55
C VAL A 107 16.23 1.32 -6.42
N THR A 108 16.00 1.76 -5.19
CA THR A 108 14.98 2.75 -4.85
C THR A 108 15.46 3.73 -3.78
N TYR A 109 15.13 5.02 -3.96
CA TYR A 109 15.48 6.12 -3.05
C TYR A 109 14.27 7.02 -2.76
N LEU A 110 14.28 7.69 -1.61
CA LEU A 110 13.24 8.62 -1.19
C LEU A 110 13.67 10.07 -1.35
N LEU A 111 12.98 10.85 -2.16
CA LEU A 111 13.29 12.27 -2.35
C LEU A 111 12.40 13.16 -1.46
N PRO A 112 12.97 14.20 -0.83
CA PRO A 112 14.34 14.70 -1.01
C PRO A 112 15.42 14.04 -0.12
N ALA A 113 15.03 13.21 0.86
CA ALA A 113 15.93 12.71 1.91
C ALA A 113 17.19 11.96 1.41
N ASP A 114 17.04 11.14 0.38
CA ASP A 114 18.09 10.31 -0.23
C ASP A 114 18.66 10.94 -1.51
N TYR A 115 18.46 12.25 -1.74
CA TYR A 115 18.86 12.88 -3.02
C TYR A 115 20.35 12.75 -3.32
N SER A 116 21.23 12.94 -2.33
CA SER A 116 22.68 12.79 -2.49
C SER A 116 23.06 11.36 -2.92
N LEU A 117 22.52 10.36 -2.24
CA LEU A 117 22.73 8.94 -2.56
C LEU A 117 22.25 8.60 -3.97
N PHE A 118 21.09 9.12 -4.36
CA PHE A 118 20.57 8.96 -5.71
C PHE A 118 21.49 9.60 -6.76
N VAL A 119 22.03 10.80 -6.50
CA VAL A 119 22.95 11.49 -7.43
C VAL A 119 24.23 10.67 -7.64
N GLU A 120 24.77 10.07 -6.58
CA GLU A 120 25.93 9.17 -6.68
C GLU A 120 25.62 7.94 -7.53
N GLU A 121 24.49 7.30 -7.30
CA GLU A 121 24.07 6.12 -8.06
C GLU A 121 23.82 6.46 -9.54
N PHE A 122 23.18 7.61 -9.81
CA PHE A 122 22.97 8.10 -11.16
C PHE A 122 24.30 8.33 -11.90
N ARG A 123 25.32 8.85 -11.21
CA ARG A 123 26.66 9.06 -11.82
C ARG A 123 27.37 7.74 -12.14
N ARG A 124 27.17 6.69 -11.33
CA ARG A 124 27.69 5.35 -11.60
C ARG A 124 27.00 4.71 -12.81
N ASN A 125 25.70 4.98 -12.97
CA ASN A 125 24.86 4.40 -14.01
C ASN A 125 24.16 5.49 -14.87
N PRO A 126 24.90 6.29 -15.65
CA PRO A 126 24.37 7.48 -16.33
C PRO A 126 23.34 7.18 -17.42
N ASN A 127 23.38 5.97 -17.99
CA ASN A 127 22.45 5.51 -19.02
C ASN A 127 21.21 4.80 -18.43
N ALA A 128 21.13 4.63 -17.11
CA ALA A 128 19.97 4.01 -16.48
C ALA A 128 18.76 4.95 -16.55
N MET A 129 17.62 4.38 -16.91
CA MET A 129 16.32 5.06 -16.79
C MET A 129 15.78 4.89 -15.37
N TRP A 130 15.12 5.93 -14.88
CA TRP A 130 14.53 5.95 -13.55
C TRP A 130 13.09 6.41 -13.63
N ILE A 131 12.27 5.94 -12.71
CA ILE A 131 10.86 6.31 -12.60
C ILE A 131 10.61 6.97 -11.25
N MET A 132 10.07 8.18 -11.28
CA MET A 132 9.65 8.95 -10.13
C MET A 132 8.15 8.79 -9.92
N LYS A 133 7.73 8.49 -8.69
CA LYS A 133 6.32 8.31 -8.32
C LYS A 133 6.03 9.06 -7.02
N PRO A 134 4.89 9.76 -6.89
CA PRO A 134 4.50 10.34 -5.61
C PRO A 134 4.18 9.24 -4.61
N THR A 135 4.58 9.43 -3.35
CA THR A 135 4.47 8.42 -2.29
C THR A 135 3.03 8.06 -1.96
N GLY A 136 2.17 9.08 -1.83
CA GLY A 136 0.76 8.94 -1.43
C GLY A 136 -0.27 8.99 -2.56
N LYS A 137 0.13 9.10 -3.83
CA LYS A 137 -0.81 9.16 -4.97
C LYS A 137 -0.88 7.82 -5.71
N ALA A 138 -2.01 7.57 -6.39
CA ALA A 138 -2.27 6.38 -7.20
C ALA A 138 -2.71 6.78 -8.62
N GLN A 139 -3.05 5.79 -9.46
CA GLN A 139 -3.60 5.98 -10.82
C GLN A 139 -2.65 6.66 -11.83
N GLY A 140 -1.33 6.50 -11.67
CA GLY A 140 -0.36 7.03 -12.64
C GLY A 140 -0.14 8.54 -12.59
N LYS A 141 -0.92 9.28 -11.79
CA LYS A 141 -0.82 10.74 -11.72
C LYS A 141 0.48 11.19 -11.07
N GLY A 142 1.22 12.07 -11.76
CA GLY A 142 2.49 12.61 -11.29
C GLY A 142 3.66 11.64 -11.38
N ILE A 143 3.56 10.60 -12.22
CA ILE A 143 4.68 9.71 -12.52
C ILE A 143 5.52 10.33 -13.65
N PHE A 144 6.85 10.27 -13.51
CA PHE A 144 7.78 10.76 -14.52
C PHE A 144 8.87 9.73 -14.75
N ILE A 145 9.25 9.52 -16.01
CA ILE A 145 10.47 8.79 -16.36
C ILE A 145 11.57 9.83 -16.58
N ILE A 146 12.75 9.56 -16.03
CA ILE A 146 13.91 10.41 -16.18
C ILE A 146 15.10 9.59 -16.64
N ASN A 147 15.95 10.24 -17.43
CA ASN A 147 17.22 9.69 -17.89
C ASN A 147 18.35 10.74 -17.85
N LYS A 148 18.06 11.97 -17.38
CA LYS A 148 19.04 13.04 -17.23
C LYS A 148 18.86 13.72 -15.87
N LEU A 149 19.96 13.89 -15.14
CA LEU A 149 19.93 14.52 -13.81
C LEU A 149 19.36 15.95 -13.83
N ALA A 150 19.55 16.68 -14.94
CA ALA A 150 19.00 18.02 -15.13
C ALA A 150 17.46 18.07 -15.04
N GLN A 151 16.76 16.98 -15.40
CA GLN A 151 15.30 16.89 -15.29
C GLN A 151 14.85 16.93 -13.81
N ILE A 152 15.61 16.28 -12.92
CA ILE A 152 15.34 16.37 -11.47
C ILE A 152 15.67 17.76 -10.97
N LYS A 153 16.80 18.36 -11.38
CA LYS A 153 17.15 19.73 -10.95
C LYS A 153 16.07 20.75 -11.31
N LYS A 154 15.49 20.65 -12.51
CA LYS A 154 14.38 21.50 -12.93
C LYS A 154 13.13 21.26 -12.08
N TRP A 155 12.84 19.99 -11.79
CA TRP A 155 11.73 19.60 -10.92
C TRP A 155 11.94 20.05 -9.46
N SER A 156 13.18 20.00 -8.98
CA SER A 156 13.58 20.28 -7.61
C SER A 156 13.54 21.75 -7.26
N THR A 157 14.14 22.59 -8.11
CA THR A 157 14.31 24.01 -7.82
C THR A 157 12.98 24.76 -7.85
N ALA A 158 12.00 24.28 -8.64
CA ALA A 158 10.66 24.85 -8.68
C ALA A 158 9.74 24.38 -7.55
N ARG A 159 10.04 23.25 -6.89
CA ARG A 159 9.08 22.60 -5.98
C ARG A 159 9.60 22.26 -4.59
N TRP A 160 10.90 22.08 -4.35
CA TRP A 160 11.37 21.70 -3.01
C TRP A 160 11.20 22.82 -1.97
N ALA A 161 11.38 24.08 -2.38
CA ALA A 161 11.21 25.23 -1.49
C ALA A 161 9.73 25.53 -1.15
N SER A 162 8.79 25.08 -1.99
CA SER A 162 7.35 25.34 -1.87
C SER A 162 6.51 24.08 -1.64
N MET A 163 7.11 22.89 -1.69
CA MET A 163 6.38 21.64 -1.47
C MET A 163 6.05 21.52 0.00
N PRO A 164 4.77 21.32 0.35
CA PRO A 164 4.44 20.79 1.66
C PRO A 164 5.23 19.49 1.86
N LEU A 165 5.69 19.22 3.08
CA LEU A 165 6.29 17.94 3.51
C LEU A 165 5.48 16.68 3.05
N ARG A 166 4.23 16.88 2.62
CA ARG A 166 3.29 15.87 2.10
C ARG A 166 3.52 15.43 0.65
N GLU A 167 4.32 16.10 -0.17
CA GLU A 167 4.61 15.68 -1.56
C GLU A 167 6.00 15.04 -1.73
N SER A 168 6.31 14.02 -0.93
CA SER A 168 7.51 13.21 -1.13
C SER A 168 7.39 12.28 -2.34
N TYR A 169 8.53 11.93 -2.93
CA TYR A 169 8.61 11.05 -4.10
C TYR A 169 9.49 9.84 -3.81
N VAL A 170 9.14 8.72 -4.44
CA VAL A 170 10.01 7.56 -4.59
C VAL A 170 10.60 7.60 -5.98
N ILE A 171 11.91 7.43 -6.09
CA ILE A 171 12.60 7.21 -7.35
C ILE A 171 13.17 5.80 -7.39
N SER A 172 12.86 5.04 -8.43
CA SER A 172 13.30 3.66 -8.60
C SER A 172 13.92 3.45 -9.97
N ARG A 173 14.86 2.51 -10.09
CA ARG A 173 15.41 2.09 -11.39
C ARG A 173 14.27 1.55 -12.25
N TYR A 174 14.19 2.02 -13.50
CA TYR A 174 13.18 1.58 -14.44
C TYR A 174 13.57 0.23 -15.04
N VAL A 175 12.59 -0.66 -15.20
CA VAL A 175 12.78 -1.97 -15.85
C VAL A 175 12.70 -1.76 -17.37
N ASN A 176 13.85 -1.84 -18.02
CA ASN A 176 14.00 -1.51 -19.44
C ASN A 176 13.42 -2.56 -20.38
N ASP A 177 13.42 -3.83 -19.98
CA ASP A 177 12.96 -4.95 -20.80
C ASP A 177 11.76 -5.65 -20.13
N PRO A 178 10.56 -5.04 -20.18
CA PRO A 178 9.36 -5.64 -19.62
C PRO A 178 8.82 -6.72 -20.55
N LEU A 179 8.16 -7.73 -19.98
CA LEU A 179 7.39 -8.70 -20.77
C LEU A 179 6.34 -7.99 -21.64
N LEU A 180 6.40 -8.24 -22.95
CA LEU A 180 5.47 -7.69 -23.93
C LEU A 180 4.50 -8.79 -24.39
N ILE A 181 3.21 -8.47 -24.49
CA ILE A 181 2.24 -9.31 -25.19
C ILE A 181 1.68 -8.50 -26.35
N GLY A 182 1.83 -9.01 -27.58
CA GLY A 182 1.44 -8.30 -28.79
C GLY A 182 2.20 -6.97 -29.01
N GLY A 183 3.42 -6.86 -28.51
CA GLY A 183 4.23 -5.63 -28.57
C GLY A 183 3.86 -4.56 -27.53
N GLY A 184 2.82 -4.80 -26.72
CA GLY A 184 2.42 -3.92 -25.62
C GLY A 184 3.01 -4.35 -24.28
N LYS A 185 3.52 -3.39 -23.50
CA LYS A 185 3.94 -3.61 -22.11
C LYS A 185 2.72 -3.91 -21.24
N ILE A 186 2.83 -4.90 -20.35
CA ILE A 186 1.78 -5.27 -19.40
C ILE A 186 2.25 -5.12 -17.96
N GLU A 187 1.31 -4.73 -17.08
CA GLU A 187 1.49 -4.75 -15.62
C GLU A 187 0.53 -5.80 -15.02
N PRO A 188 1.02 -6.96 -14.56
CA PRO A 188 0.18 -7.96 -13.90
C PRO A 188 -0.41 -7.43 -12.59
N GLY A 189 -1.73 -7.52 -12.43
CA GLY A 189 -2.43 -7.17 -11.20
C GLY A 189 -2.74 -8.40 -10.35
N ALA A 190 -2.07 -8.57 -9.22
CA ALA A 190 -2.38 -9.60 -8.24
C ALA A 190 -3.32 -9.07 -7.14
N ARG A 191 -4.34 -9.84 -6.77
CA ARG A 191 -5.19 -9.55 -5.59
C ARG A 191 -4.84 -10.55 -4.50
N VAL A 192 -4.38 -10.04 -3.35
CA VAL A 192 -4.01 -10.83 -2.18
C VAL A 192 -4.97 -10.52 -1.05
N ARG A 193 -5.51 -11.55 -0.40
CA ARG A 193 -6.35 -11.42 0.81
C ARG A 193 -5.60 -12.00 1.99
N VAL A 194 -5.45 -11.22 3.05
CA VAL A 194 -4.95 -11.68 4.34
C VAL A 194 -6.16 -11.77 5.28
N ALA A 195 -6.43 -12.97 5.81
CA ALA A 195 -7.65 -13.24 6.59
C ALA A 195 -7.49 -12.98 8.09
N GLY A 196 -6.26 -12.90 8.59
CA GLY A 196 -5.95 -12.59 9.97
C GLY A 196 -4.45 -12.42 10.16
N TYR A 197 -4.06 -11.75 11.25
CA TYR A 197 -2.67 -11.70 11.70
C TYR A 197 -2.65 -12.14 13.16
N ARG A 198 -1.72 -13.03 13.50
CA ARG A 198 -1.23 -13.18 14.87
C ARG A 198 0.12 -12.48 14.89
N ALA A 199 0.32 -11.52 15.77
CA ALA A 199 1.67 -11.05 16.05
C ALA A 199 2.47 -12.29 16.43
N ARG A 200 3.51 -12.63 15.66
CA ARG A 200 4.43 -13.70 16.06
C ARG A 200 4.99 -13.26 17.41
N GLU A 201 4.62 -13.97 18.47
CA GLU A 201 5.41 -13.99 19.69
C GLU A 201 6.82 -14.37 19.26
N ARG A 202 7.75 -13.41 19.37
CA ARG A 202 9.16 -13.73 19.28
C ARG A 202 9.43 -14.56 20.52
N TYR A 203 9.58 -15.87 20.35
CA TYR A 203 10.25 -16.67 21.35
C TYR A 203 11.65 -16.07 21.50
N SER A 204 11.88 -15.47 22.66
CA SER A 204 13.18 -14.99 23.15
C SER A 204 14.15 -16.13 23.31
#